data_AF-A0A1A2XDQ6-F1
#
_entry.id   AF-A0A1A2XDQ6-F1
#
_cell.length_a   1.000
_cell.length_b   1.000
_cell.length_c   1.000
_cell.angle_alpha   90.00
_cell.angle_beta   90.00
_cell.angle_gamma   90.00
#
_symmetry.space_group_name_H-M   'P 1'
#
loop_
_entity.id
_entity.type
_entity.pdbx_description
1 polymer ?
#
loop_
_entity_poly.entity_id
_entity_poly.type
_entity_poly.pdbx_seq_one_letter_code
_entity_poly.pdbx_strand_id
1 'polypeptide(L)'
;MASAVGDVDDIDFDDLTAPRLTDVQRQILEFTEARRVDFDAERMLAEAVQQAGADDLDDTDGFKDRLAVHVAAIEADEGLTQLTRSSLRQRVVRLLRNRLSLTELVKRYPEIESVAIEKPIIVVGMPRSGTTHLVNLIAADPRRRALPYWESQEPIPARGEGPDISGVDPRYARAKAEHDALMASAPVVAAMHDRFPEAIEEEVELLDLDLAAYVLEWHARVPDWRDYYLGLDQTRHYAYLKKVLQALTFLRGPRTWVLKSPQHCEQLGPLMATFPDATVAFTHRDPVAVVQSAITMMAYSDRLRRTAIDPEWLLDYWSDRVQRLLGACVRDRDLVPAERSIDIAFHHLNGNEMPLLEQLYQRGGVELTPKVRARLQNYLDGNPRGKHGRVRYALQRHFGVSPDELRGRFEFYFNRFDVRPE
;
A
#
# COMPACT_ATOMS: atom_id res chain seq x y z
N MET A 1 15.08 25.10 16.43
CA MET A 1 14.11 26.22 16.40
C MET A 1 12.73 25.59 16.29
N ALA A 2 11.93 25.69 17.35
CA ALA A 2 10.56 25.17 17.37
C ALA A 2 9.69 26.04 16.46
N SER A 3 9.22 25.50 15.33
CA SER A 3 8.17 26.16 14.55
C SER A 3 6.85 25.95 15.28
N ALA A 4 6.19 27.06 15.65
CA ALA A 4 4.81 27.04 16.08
C ALA A 4 3.96 26.42 14.96
N VAL A 5 3.39 25.24 15.22
CA VAL A 5 2.40 24.61 14.34
C VAL A 5 1.10 25.37 14.59
N GLY A 6 0.74 26.26 13.67
CA GLY A 6 -0.59 26.85 13.65
C GLY A 6 -1.63 25.75 13.41
N ASP A 7 -2.81 25.88 14.02
CA ASP A 7 -3.97 25.04 13.73
C ASP A 7 -4.16 25.00 12.20
N VAL A 8 -4.00 23.82 11.61
CA VAL A 8 -4.34 23.58 10.21
C VAL A 8 -5.86 23.43 10.17
N ASP A 9 -6.55 24.36 9.52
CA ASP A 9 -8.00 24.30 9.34
C ASP A 9 -8.41 22.94 8.75
N ASP A 10 -9.56 22.43 9.21
CA ASP A 10 -10.13 21.19 8.68
C ASP A 10 -10.37 21.31 7.16
N ILE A 11 -9.99 20.27 6.41
CA ILE A 11 -10.16 20.24 4.95
C ILE A 11 -11.60 19.81 4.64
N ASP A 12 -12.39 20.73 4.09
CA ASP A 12 -13.75 20.48 3.61
C ASP A 12 -13.82 20.64 2.07
N PHE A 13 -14.43 19.67 1.39
CA PHE A 13 -14.56 19.68 -0.07
C PHE A 13 -15.98 20.05 -0.49
N ASP A 14 -16.18 21.31 -0.89
CA ASP A 14 -17.49 21.75 -1.43
C ASP A 14 -17.69 21.40 -2.92
N ASP A 15 -16.65 20.92 -3.59
CA ASP A 15 -16.63 20.63 -5.02
C ASP A 15 -16.17 19.18 -5.30
N LEU A 16 -16.30 18.26 -4.33
CA LEU A 16 -15.79 16.88 -4.44
C LEU A 16 -16.32 16.11 -5.66
N THR A 17 -17.60 16.27 -5.97
CA THR A 17 -18.27 15.56 -7.08
C THR A 17 -18.33 16.39 -8.37
N ALA A 18 -18.03 17.68 -8.29
CA ALA A 18 -18.07 18.63 -9.40
C ALA A 18 -16.85 19.57 -9.32
N PRO A 19 -15.65 19.08 -9.69
CA PRO A 19 -14.40 19.68 -9.29
C PRO A 19 -14.09 20.98 -10.01
N ARG A 20 -13.66 21.99 -9.26
CA ARG A 20 -13.13 23.24 -9.80
C ARG A 20 -11.61 23.13 -9.89
N LEU A 21 -11.13 22.82 -11.09
CA LEU A 21 -9.69 22.71 -11.34
C LEU A 21 -8.99 24.07 -11.25
N THR A 22 -7.78 24.07 -10.70
CA THR A 22 -6.90 25.25 -10.74
C THR A 22 -6.38 25.48 -12.16
N ASP A 23 -5.83 26.66 -12.44
CA ASP A 23 -5.20 26.96 -13.74
C ASP A 23 -4.07 25.97 -14.07
N VAL A 24 -3.25 25.63 -13.07
CA VAL A 24 -2.15 24.65 -13.22
C VAL A 24 -2.71 23.28 -13.61
N GLN A 25 -3.77 22.83 -12.92
CA GLN A 25 -4.40 21.54 -13.21
C GLN A 25 -5.01 21.49 -14.61
N ARG A 26 -5.69 22.56 -15.04
CA ARG A 26 -6.22 22.66 -16.42
C ARG A 26 -5.10 22.59 -17.46
N GLN A 27 -4.03 23.35 -17.27
CA GLN A 27 -2.88 23.35 -18.19
C GLN A 27 -2.21 21.97 -18.29
N ILE A 28 -2.07 21.24 -17.17
CA ILE A 28 -1.55 19.88 -17.17
C ILE A 28 -2.45 18.94 -17.99
N LEU A 29 -3.77 19.01 -17.80
CA LEU A 29 -4.72 18.19 -18.55
C LEU A 29 -4.70 18.53 -20.04
N GLU A 30 -4.79 19.80 -20.42
CA GLU A 30 -4.73 20.24 -21.82
C GLU A 30 -3.44 19.77 -22.52
N PHE A 31 -2.30 19.87 -21.84
CA PHE A 31 -1.02 19.43 -22.39
C PHE A 31 -0.94 17.90 -22.57
N THR A 32 -1.47 17.14 -21.61
CA THR A 32 -1.39 15.67 -21.62
C THR A 32 -2.41 15.03 -22.56
N GLU A 33 -3.63 15.58 -22.63
CA GLU A 33 -4.69 15.10 -23.54
C GLU A 33 -4.32 15.22 -25.02
N ALA A 34 -3.39 16.12 -25.38
CA ALA A 34 -2.86 16.22 -26.73
C ALA A 34 -2.03 14.99 -27.17
N ARG A 35 -1.68 14.08 -26.25
CA ARG A 35 -0.85 12.91 -26.51
C ARG A 35 -1.57 11.64 -26.07
N ARG A 36 -2.07 10.89 -27.05
CA ARG A 36 -2.62 9.56 -26.79
C ARG A 36 -1.53 8.61 -26.30
N VAL A 37 -1.82 7.94 -25.19
CA VAL A 37 -1.00 6.87 -24.61
C VAL A 37 -1.63 5.54 -24.94
N ASP A 38 -0.86 4.67 -25.58
CA ASP A 38 -1.27 3.31 -25.93
C ASP A 38 -0.59 2.29 -24.99
N PHE A 39 -1.32 1.22 -24.65
CA PHE A 39 -0.83 0.10 -23.85
C PHE A 39 -0.46 -1.09 -24.74
N ASP A 40 0.71 -0.99 -25.38
CA ASP A 40 1.32 -2.08 -26.12
C ASP A 40 2.28 -2.84 -25.20
N ALA A 41 1.88 -4.07 -24.81
CA ALA A 41 2.64 -4.89 -23.87
C ALA A 41 4.05 -5.25 -24.37
N GLU A 42 4.22 -5.47 -25.68
CA GLU A 42 5.52 -5.79 -26.27
C GLU A 42 6.46 -4.58 -26.22
N ARG A 43 5.94 -3.38 -26.54
CA ARG A 43 6.73 -2.14 -26.45
C ARG A 43 7.10 -1.80 -25.01
N MET A 44 6.16 -1.97 -24.07
CA MET A 44 6.44 -1.77 -22.65
C MET A 44 7.49 -2.76 -22.12
N LEU A 45 7.43 -4.01 -22.56
CA LEU A 45 8.46 -5.00 -22.24
C LEU A 45 9.81 -4.65 -22.85
N ALA A 46 9.87 -4.26 -24.12
CA ALA A 46 11.12 -3.85 -24.77
C ALA A 46 11.78 -2.65 -24.05
N GLU A 47 10.97 -1.68 -23.62
CA GLU A 47 11.43 -0.55 -22.80
C GLU A 47 11.96 -1.02 -21.44
N ALA A 48 11.23 -1.91 -20.77
CA ALA A 48 11.66 -2.49 -19.49
C ALA A 48 12.97 -3.28 -19.61
N VAL A 49 13.16 -4.05 -20.68
CA VAL A 49 14.40 -4.77 -20.99
C VAL A 49 15.57 -3.81 -21.17
N GLN A 50 15.36 -2.72 -21.91
CA GLN A 50 16.38 -1.68 -22.08
C GLN A 50 16.76 -1.04 -20.74
N GLN A 51 15.79 -0.74 -19.88
CA GLN A 51 16.02 -0.14 -18.57
C GLN A 51 16.67 -1.10 -17.57
N ALA A 52 16.31 -2.39 -17.59
CA ALA A 52 16.84 -3.40 -16.68
C ALA A 52 18.25 -3.89 -17.09
N GLY A 53 18.56 -3.86 -18.40
CA GLY A 53 19.73 -4.52 -18.95
C GLY A 53 19.67 -6.05 -18.86
N ALA A 54 18.45 -6.60 -18.79
CA ALA A 54 18.14 -8.03 -18.71
C ALA A 54 16.82 -8.30 -19.44
N ASP A 55 16.68 -9.49 -20.05
CA ASP A 55 15.56 -9.85 -20.94
C ASP A 55 14.76 -11.10 -20.51
N ASP A 56 15.11 -11.69 -19.36
CA ASP A 56 14.39 -12.86 -18.84
C ASP A 56 13.45 -12.50 -17.69
N LEU A 57 12.14 -12.66 -17.95
CA LEU A 57 11.07 -12.49 -16.97
C LEU A 57 10.87 -13.73 -16.06
N ASP A 58 11.51 -14.86 -16.36
CA ASP A 58 11.23 -16.15 -15.72
C ASP A 58 9.72 -16.45 -15.70
N ASP A 59 9.12 -16.47 -16.89
CA ASP A 59 7.68 -16.66 -17.11
C ASP A 59 7.26 -18.14 -16.98
N THR A 60 7.70 -18.78 -15.90
CA THR A 60 7.32 -20.17 -15.57
C THR A 60 6.05 -20.26 -14.73
N ASP A 61 5.56 -19.12 -14.23
CA ASP A 61 4.41 -19.00 -13.34
C ASP A 61 3.17 -18.34 -13.98
N GLY A 62 3.19 -18.08 -15.28
CA GLY A 62 2.10 -17.43 -16.02
C GLY A 62 2.04 -15.90 -15.83
N PHE A 63 3.17 -15.26 -15.53
CA PHE A 63 3.27 -13.80 -15.39
C PHE A 63 2.77 -13.06 -16.63
N LYS A 64 3.07 -13.53 -17.84
CA LYS A 64 2.58 -12.87 -19.07
C LYS A 64 1.06 -12.93 -19.22
N ASP A 65 0.42 -14.00 -18.74
CA ASP A 65 -1.04 -14.09 -18.73
C ASP A 65 -1.63 -13.05 -17.77
N ARG A 66 -1.05 -12.92 -16.56
CA ARG A 66 -1.45 -11.87 -15.61
C ARG A 66 -1.25 -10.47 -16.18
N LEU A 67 -0.13 -10.23 -16.88
CA LEU A 67 0.16 -8.96 -17.56
C LEU A 67 -0.88 -8.64 -18.63
N ALA A 68 -1.26 -9.62 -19.44
CA ALA A 68 -2.27 -9.43 -20.48
C ALA A 68 -3.62 -9.02 -19.88
N VAL A 69 -4.07 -9.68 -18.80
CA VAL A 69 -5.32 -9.34 -18.10
C VAL A 69 -5.22 -7.97 -17.42
N HIS A 70 -4.08 -7.65 -16.80
CA HIS A 70 -3.84 -6.36 -16.16
C HIS A 70 -3.91 -5.20 -17.17
N VAL A 71 -3.26 -5.35 -18.32
CA VAL A 71 -3.31 -4.36 -19.41
C VAL A 71 -4.71 -4.25 -20.01
N ALA A 72 -5.38 -5.39 -20.25
CA ALA A 72 -6.75 -5.39 -20.77
C ALA A 72 -7.73 -4.66 -19.82
N ALA A 73 -7.58 -4.85 -18.50
CA ALA A 73 -8.40 -4.16 -17.51
C ALA A 73 -8.16 -2.63 -17.54
N ILE A 74 -6.92 -2.18 -17.72
CA ILE A 74 -6.61 -0.74 -17.88
C ILE A 74 -7.24 -0.19 -19.18
N GLU A 75 -7.14 -0.93 -20.28
CA GLU A 75 -7.71 -0.52 -21.57
C GLU A 75 -9.24 -0.45 -21.54
N ALA A 76 -9.89 -1.31 -20.75
CA ALA A 76 -11.34 -1.30 -20.56
C ALA A 76 -11.85 -0.08 -19.77
N ASP A 77 -10.98 0.61 -19.04
CA ASP A 77 -11.34 1.84 -18.31
C ASP A 77 -11.26 3.08 -19.22
N GLU A 78 -12.35 3.32 -19.96
CA GLU A 78 -12.47 4.43 -20.90
C GLU A 78 -12.52 5.82 -20.24
N GLY A 79 -12.67 5.89 -18.91
CA GLY A 79 -12.79 7.17 -18.20
C GLY A 79 -11.46 7.80 -17.78
N LEU A 80 -10.33 7.14 -18.04
CA LEU A 80 -9.00 7.63 -17.66
C LEU A 80 -8.54 8.80 -18.54
N THR A 81 -7.96 9.83 -17.92
CA THR A 81 -7.24 10.89 -18.64
C THR A 81 -5.94 10.35 -19.25
N GLN A 82 -5.43 10.99 -20.31
CA GLN A 82 -4.12 10.65 -20.88
C GLN A 82 -2.98 10.85 -19.88
N LEU A 83 -3.11 11.79 -18.95
CA LEU A 83 -2.20 11.92 -17.80
C LEU A 83 -2.11 10.60 -17.02
N THR A 84 -3.24 10.02 -16.66
CA THR A 84 -3.28 8.79 -15.85
C THR A 84 -2.88 7.56 -16.65
N ARG A 85 -3.29 7.49 -17.92
CA ARG A 85 -2.82 6.46 -18.84
C ARG A 85 -1.30 6.48 -18.95
N SER A 86 -0.69 7.66 -19.04
CA SER A 86 0.77 7.82 -19.02
C SER A 86 1.39 7.28 -17.73
N SER A 87 0.86 7.67 -16.57
CA SER A 87 1.33 7.18 -15.26
C SER A 87 1.19 5.66 -15.10
N LEU A 88 0.07 5.08 -15.53
CA LEU A 88 -0.18 3.64 -15.50
C LEU A 88 0.74 2.87 -16.44
N ARG A 89 0.99 3.38 -17.66
CA ARG A 89 1.96 2.79 -18.59
C ARG A 89 3.35 2.76 -17.97
N GLN A 90 3.79 3.87 -17.37
CA GLN A 90 5.08 3.95 -16.67
C GLN A 90 5.14 3.01 -15.46
N ARG A 91 4.03 2.84 -14.72
CA ARG A 91 3.94 1.82 -13.66
C ARG A 91 4.17 0.42 -14.23
N VAL A 92 3.49 0.04 -15.31
CA VAL A 92 3.65 -1.30 -15.92
C VAL A 92 5.09 -1.54 -16.37
N VAL A 93 5.72 -0.56 -17.02
CA VAL A 93 7.15 -0.63 -17.41
C VAL A 93 8.04 -0.82 -16.16
N ARG A 94 7.78 -0.11 -15.07
CA ARG A 94 8.52 -0.24 -13.81
C ARG A 94 8.35 -1.63 -13.18
N LEU A 95 7.13 -2.19 -13.17
CA LEU A 95 6.86 -3.55 -12.68
C LEU A 95 7.66 -4.59 -13.49
N LEU A 96 7.62 -4.50 -14.82
CA LEU A 96 8.37 -5.38 -15.72
C LEU A 96 9.88 -5.28 -15.46
N ARG A 97 10.42 -4.06 -15.40
CA ARG A 97 11.84 -3.79 -15.15
C ARG A 97 12.29 -4.35 -13.80
N ASN A 98 11.47 -4.20 -12.76
CA ASN A 98 11.76 -4.75 -11.43
C ASN A 98 11.77 -6.28 -11.43
N ARG A 99 10.83 -6.93 -12.11
CA ARG A 99 10.81 -8.40 -12.25
C ARG A 99 12.05 -8.91 -13.00
N LEU A 100 12.43 -8.26 -14.11
CA LEU A 100 13.66 -8.55 -14.86
C LEU A 100 14.89 -8.43 -13.95
N SER A 101 14.96 -7.33 -13.17
CA SER A 101 16.08 -7.08 -12.26
C SER A 101 16.16 -8.10 -11.12
N LEU A 102 15.02 -8.51 -10.55
CA LEU A 102 14.97 -9.57 -9.54
C LEU A 102 15.44 -10.91 -10.09
N THR A 103 14.92 -11.29 -11.26
CA THR A 103 15.27 -12.56 -11.92
C THR A 103 16.76 -12.63 -12.19
N GLU A 104 17.33 -11.57 -12.74
CA GLU A 104 18.76 -11.47 -12.99
C GLU A 104 19.60 -11.50 -11.70
N LEU A 105 19.14 -10.82 -10.64
CA LEU A 105 19.82 -10.84 -9.35
C LEU A 105 19.86 -12.25 -8.75
N VAL A 106 18.73 -12.96 -8.74
CA VAL A 106 18.62 -14.32 -8.18
C VAL A 106 19.43 -15.33 -8.98
N LYS A 107 19.47 -15.23 -10.31
CA LYS A 107 20.35 -16.07 -11.14
C LYS A 107 21.83 -15.90 -10.80
N ARG A 108 22.24 -14.67 -10.50
CA ARG A 108 23.63 -14.35 -10.14
C ARG A 108 23.98 -14.77 -8.71
N TYR A 109 23.01 -14.68 -7.81
CA TYR A 109 23.16 -14.96 -6.38
C TYR A 109 22.06 -15.91 -5.90
N PRO A 110 22.12 -17.20 -6.29
CA PRO A 110 21.09 -18.18 -5.93
C PRO A 110 20.98 -18.39 -4.42
N GLU A 111 22.00 -18.03 -3.64
CA GLU A 111 21.95 -18.04 -2.17
C GLU A 111 20.87 -17.11 -1.58
N ILE A 112 20.36 -16.13 -2.35
CA ILE A 112 19.24 -15.27 -1.95
C ILE A 112 18.05 -16.11 -1.50
N GLU A 113 17.70 -17.17 -2.23
CA GLU A 113 16.52 -18.00 -1.92
C GLU A 113 16.68 -18.78 -0.59
N SER A 114 17.91 -18.88 -0.07
CA SER A 114 18.21 -19.48 1.23
C SER A 114 18.20 -18.50 2.40
N VAL A 115 18.07 -17.18 2.14
CA VAL A 115 18.04 -16.17 3.19
C VAL A 115 16.80 -16.36 4.06
N ALA A 116 16.98 -16.53 5.37
CA ALA A 116 15.86 -16.62 6.29
C ALA A 116 15.21 -15.26 6.51
N ILE A 117 13.88 -15.24 6.49
CA ILE A 117 13.06 -14.14 7.02
C ILE A 117 12.62 -14.58 8.41
N GLU A 118 13.21 -14.00 9.45
CA GLU A 118 13.15 -14.53 10.81
C GLU A 118 12.07 -13.80 11.61
N LYS A 119 11.03 -14.53 12.05
CA LYS A 119 9.97 -14.05 12.96
C LYS A 119 9.46 -12.64 12.63
N PRO A 120 8.93 -12.41 11.42
CA PRO A 120 8.42 -11.11 11.04
C PRO A 120 7.26 -10.70 11.96
N ILE A 121 7.21 -9.41 12.32
CA ILE A 121 6.00 -8.83 12.91
C ILE A 121 5.17 -8.27 11.77
N ILE A 122 3.93 -8.72 11.65
CA ILE A 122 3.06 -8.39 10.52
C ILE A 122 1.82 -7.68 11.05
N VAL A 123 1.57 -6.46 10.57
CA VAL A 123 0.38 -5.70 10.91
C VAL A 123 -0.69 -5.95 9.85
N VAL A 124 -1.84 -6.45 10.27
CA VAL A 124 -2.97 -6.75 9.39
C VAL A 124 -4.15 -5.85 9.77
N GLY A 125 -4.77 -5.23 8.79
CA GLY A 125 -5.91 -4.36 9.01
C GLY A 125 -6.18 -3.46 7.82
N MET A 126 -7.32 -2.78 7.87
CA MET A 126 -7.73 -1.87 6.81
C MET A 126 -6.82 -0.64 6.71
N PRO A 127 -6.80 0.06 5.55
CA PRO A 127 -6.37 1.43 5.54
C PRO A 127 -7.10 2.21 6.63
N ARG A 128 -6.39 3.15 7.27
CA ARG A 128 -6.93 4.02 8.33
C ARG A 128 -7.31 3.31 9.65
N SER A 129 -7.07 2.02 9.86
CA SER A 129 -7.30 1.36 11.17
C SER A 129 -6.16 1.52 12.18
N GLY A 130 -5.21 2.43 11.94
CA GLY A 130 -4.03 2.64 12.80
C GLY A 130 -2.82 1.78 12.45
N THR A 131 -2.90 0.99 11.36
CA THR A 131 -1.80 0.16 10.84
C THR A 131 -0.52 0.97 10.60
N THR A 132 -0.62 2.14 9.94
CA THR A 132 0.53 3.03 9.68
C THR A 132 1.20 3.49 10.98
N HIS A 133 0.42 3.83 12.00
CA HIS A 133 0.99 4.22 13.29
C HIS A 133 1.75 3.05 13.93
N LEU A 134 1.15 1.86 13.93
CA LEU A 134 1.73 0.67 14.56
C LEU A 134 3.01 0.20 13.85
N VAL A 135 3.03 0.16 12.51
CA VAL A 135 4.22 -0.24 11.74
C VAL A 135 5.38 0.74 11.97
N ASN A 136 5.11 2.05 11.97
CA ASN A 136 6.14 3.05 12.24
C ASN A 136 6.68 2.96 13.67
N LEU A 137 5.80 2.69 14.64
CA LEU A 137 6.19 2.51 16.02
C LEU A 137 7.10 1.28 16.16
N ILE A 138 6.73 0.13 15.59
CA ILE A 138 7.57 -1.08 15.63
C ILE A 138 8.90 -0.88 14.88
N ALA A 139 8.89 -0.13 13.77
CA ALA A 139 10.09 0.19 13.00
C ALA A 139 11.10 1.08 13.74
N ALA A 140 10.71 1.70 14.86
CA ALA A 140 11.67 2.39 15.73
C ALA A 140 12.65 1.43 16.42
N ASP A 141 12.36 0.12 16.47
CA ASP A 141 13.33 -0.93 16.85
C ASP A 141 14.34 -1.16 15.71
N PRO A 142 15.62 -0.75 15.85
CA PRO A 142 16.60 -0.81 14.77
C PRO A 142 17.01 -2.24 14.39
N ARG A 143 16.59 -3.24 15.17
CA ARG A 143 16.77 -4.64 14.83
C ARG A 143 15.78 -5.10 13.77
N ARG A 144 14.73 -4.32 13.47
CA ARG A 144 13.70 -4.67 12.49
C ARG A 144 13.81 -3.77 11.27
N ARG A 145 13.70 -4.37 10.10
CA ARG A 145 13.58 -3.65 8.84
C ARG A 145 12.13 -3.31 8.55
N ALA A 146 11.90 -2.08 8.14
CA ALA A 146 10.67 -1.67 7.47
C ALA A 146 11.01 -1.33 6.01
N LEU A 147 10.01 -1.40 5.13
CA LEU A 147 10.17 -1.09 3.71
C LEU A 147 9.94 0.40 3.47
N PRO A 148 10.96 1.21 3.14
CA PRO A 148 10.72 2.60 2.76
C PRO A 148 10.11 2.69 1.35
N TYR A 149 9.31 3.72 1.09
CA TYR A 149 8.57 3.90 -0.16
C TYR A 149 9.48 3.86 -1.39
N TRP A 150 10.63 4.56 -1.34
CA TRP A 150 11.58 4.59 -2.46
C TRP A 150 12.11 3.19 -2.82
N GLU A 151 12.27 2.31 -1.83
CA GLU A 151 12.72 0.93 -2.04
C GLU A 151 11.55 0.03 -2.45
N SER A 152 10.32 0.31 -2.02
CA SER A 152 9.13 -0.43 -2.47
C SER A 152 8.88 -0.29 -3.97
N GLN A 153 9.09 0.91 -4.54
CA GLN A 153 8.85 1.18 -5.96
C GLN A 153 9.92 0.58 -6.86
N GLU A 154 11.15 0.45 -6.36
CA GLU A 154 12.30 -0.05 -7.08
C GLU A 154 13.17 -0.96 -6.18
N PRO A 155 12.69 -2.14 -5.76
CA PRO A 155 13.34 -2.92 -4.70
C PRO A 155 14.70 -3.46 -5.11
N ILE A 156 14.84 -3.80 -6.40
CA ILE A 156 16.06 -4.32 -6.96
C ILE A 156 16.69 -3.23 -7.84
N PRO A 157 17.90 -2.74 -7.52
CA PRO A 157 18.58 -1.80 -8.39
C PRO A 157 18.92 -2.48 -9.72
N ALA A 158 18.68 -1.79 -10.83
CA ALA A 158 19.16 -2.23 -12.13
C ALA A 158 20.71 -2.31 -12.12
N ARG A 159 21.30 -3.07 -13.04
CA ARG A 159 22.75 -3.24 -13.11
C ARG A 159 23.44 -1.87 -13.29
N GLY A 160 24.32 -1.54 -12.35
CA GLY A 160 25.04 -0.25 -12.35
C GLY A 160 24.29 0.90 -11.69
N GLU A 161 23.05 0.71 -11.24
CA GLU A 161 22.23 1.71 -10.53
C GLU A 161 22.21 1.50 -9.01
N GLY A 162 23.28 0.94 -8.44
CA GLY A 162 23.47 0.93 -6.99
C GLY A 162 23.83 2.32 -6.44
N PRO A 163 23.97 2.47 -5.12
CA PRO A 163 24.48 3.70 -4.52
C PRO A 163 25.79 4.14 -5.16
N ASP A 164 25.93 5.45 -5.42
CA ASP A 164 27.14 6.02 -5.99
C ASP A 164 28.31 6.07 -4.98
N ILE A 165 29.45 6.66 -5.37
CA ILE A 165 30.62 6.81 -4.49
C ILE A 165 30.35 7.64 -3.23
N SER A 166 29.30 8.47 -3.25
CA SER A 166 28.84 9.27 -2.12
C SER A 166 27.81 8.53 -1.26
N GLY A 167 27.41 7.33 -1.67
CA GLY A 167 26.39 6.52 -1.01
C GLY A 167 24.95 6.94 -1.34
N VAL A 168 24.75 7.81 -2.33
CA VAL A 168 23.41 8.25 -2.73
C VAL A 168 22.81 7.22 -3.66
N ASP A 169 21.65 6.69 -3.29
CA ASP A 169 20.89 5.74 -4.11
C ASP A 169 20.09 6.50 -5.18
N PRO A 170 20.30 6.25 -6.49
CA PRO A 170 19.59 6.96 -7.55
C PRO A 170 18.07 6.74 -7.49
N ARG A 171 17.62 5.59 -6.95
CA ARG A 171 16.20 5.28 -6.75
C ARG A 171 15.55 6.23 -5.74
N TYR A 172 16.29 6.61 -4.69
CA TYR A 172 15.85 7.60 -3.72
C TYR A 172 15.65 8.98 -4.38
N ALA A 173 16.60 9.41 -5.22
CA ALA A 173 16.52 10.69 -5.92
C ALA A 173 15.31 10.74 -6.87
N ARG A 174 15.00 9.65 -7.58
CA ARG A 174 13.80 9.52 -8.42
C ARG A 174 12.52 9.61 -7.59
N ALA A 175 12.41 8.84 -6.52
CA ALA A 175 11.25 8.88 -5.62
C ALA A 175 11.03 10.29 -5.04
N LYS A 176 12.11 11.00 -4.70
CA LYS A 176 12.02 12.39 -4.22
C LYS A 176 11.50 13.33 -5.31
N ALA A 177 11.99 13.22 -6.54
CA ALA A 177 11.54 14.05 -7.64
C ALA A 177 10.05 13.82 -7.97
N GLU A 178 9.58 12.56 -7.92
CA GLU A 178 8.16 12.23 -8.08
C GLU A 178 7.30 12.85 -6.96
N HIS A 179 7.77 12.78 -5.71
CA HIS A 179 7.10 13.39 -4.56
C HIS A 179 6.99 14.91 -4.69
N ASP A 180 8.10 15.59 -5.02
CA ASP A 180 8.12 17.05 -5.19
C ASP A 180 7.13 17.50 -6.29
N ALA A 181 7.01 16.74 -7.39
CA ALA A 181 6.06 17.00 -8.47
C ALA A 181 4.60 16.79 -8.05
N LEU A 182 4.32 15.76 -7.23
CA LEU A 182 2.98 15.54 -6.66
C LEU A 182 2.58 16.70 -5.74
N MET A 183 3.49 17.15 -4.87
CA MET A 183 3.24 18.27 -3.96
C MET A 183 2.94 19.58 -4.69
N ALA A 184 3.53 19.79 -5.89
CA ALA A 184 3.25 20.96 -6.71
C ALA A 184 1.89 20.91 -7.42
N SER A 185 1.35 19.72 -7.72
CA SER A 185 0.16 19.54 -8.56
C SER A 185 -1.12 19.18 -7.79
N ALA A 186 -1.00 18.45 -6.69
CA ALA A 186 -2.12 17.98 -5.88
C ALA A 186 -1.75 17.88 -4.38
N PRO A 187 -1.39 18.99 -3.71
CA PRO A 187 -0.84 18.98 -2.34
C PRO A 187 -1.78 18.36 -1.29
N VAL A 188 -3.10 18.41 -1.51
CA VAL A 188 -4.09 17.83 -0.59
C VAL A 188 -4.04 16.30 -0.57
N VAL A 189 -3.50 15.66 -1.61
CA VAL A 189 -3.28 14.20 -1.63
C VAL A 189 -2.37 13.79 -0.47
N ALA A 190 -1.35 14.60 -0.13
CA ALA A 190 -0.46 14.31 1.00
C ALA A 190 -1.20 14.31 2.36
N ALA A 191 -2.26 15.11 2.52
CA ALA A 191 -3.08 15.07 3.73
C ALA A 191 -3.86 13.75 3.88
N MET A 192 -4.13 13.06 2.77
CA MET A 192 -4.86 11.78 2.74
C MET A 192 -3.90 10.57 2.81
N HIS A 193 -2.84 10.60 1.98
CA HIS A 193 -1.85 9.53 1.85
C HIS A 193 -0.51 10.09 1.33
N ASP A 194 0.30 10.70 2.20
CA ASP A 194 1.65 11.13 1.86
C ASP A 194 2.60 9.92 1.68
N ARG A 195 3.45 10.00 0.66
CA ARG A 195 4.45 8.97 0.29
C ARG A 195 5.79 9.62 -0.02
N PHE A 196 6.31 10.38 0.94
CA PHE A 196 7.69 10.86 0.85
C PHE A 196 8.65 9.66 0.85
N PRO A 197 9.87 9.78 0.27
CA PRO A 197 10.74 8.65 0.00
C PRO A 197 10.95 7.70 1.19
N GLU A 198 11.17 8.22 2.40
CA GLU A 198 11.42 7.44 3.61
C GLU A 198 10.17 6.94 4.33
N ALA A 199 8.97 7.31 3.87
CA ALA A 199 7.74 6.82 4.45
C ALA A 199 7.72 5.29 4.40
N ILE A 200 7.37 4.65 5.52
CA ILE A 200 7.23 3.20 5.57
C ILE A 200 6.01 2.80 4.76
N GLU A 201 6.24 1.97 3.75
CA GLU A 201 5.24 1.54 2.78
C GLU A 201 4.83 0.08 3.00
N GLU A 202 3.67 -0.24 2.45
CA GLU A 202 3.10 -1.58 2.39
C GLU A 202 3.83 -2.50 1.41
N GLU A 203 4.11 -3.73 1.82
CA GLU A 203 4.65 -4.77 0.92
C GLU A 203 3.66 -5.25 -0.16
N VAL A 204 2.45 -4.68 -0.22
CA VAL A 204 1.54 -4.84 -1.36
C VAL A 204 2.20 -4.39 -2.67
N GLU A 205 3.07 -3.37 -2.62
CA GLU A 205 3.85 -2.93 -3.78
C GLU A 205 4.84 -4.01 -4.24
N LEU A 206 5.31 -4.88 -3.34
CA LEU A 206 6.17 -6.00 -3.69
C LEU A 206 5.38 -7.17 -4.29
N LEU A 207 4.14 -7.38 -3.84
CA LEU A 207 3.21 -8.34 -4.47
C LEU A 207 2.78 -7.88 -5.87
N ASP A 208 2.68 -6.57 -6.10
CA ASP A 208 2.32 -6.02 -7.42
C ASP A 208 3.41 -6.23 -8.48
N LEU A 209 4.67 -6.46 -8.08
CA LEU A 209 5.74 -6.89 -8.99
C LEU A 209 5.45 -8.23 -9.66
N ASP A 210 4.60 -9.05 -9.04
CA ASP A 210 4.12 -10.31 -9.60
C ASP A 210 2.72 -10.20 -10.21
N LEU A 211 2.18 -8.97 -10.30
CA LEU A 211 0.80 -8.70 -10.71
C LEU A 211 -0.20 -9.54 -9.91
N ALA A 212 -0.02 -9.57 -8.59
CA ALA A 212 -0.81 -10.38 -7.69
C ALA A 212 -1.34 -9.56 -6.52
N ALA A 213 -1.71 -8.31 -6.80
CA ALA A 213 -2.20 -7.39 -5.80
C ALA A 213 -3.37 -6.53 -6.28
N TYR A 214 -4.10 -5.99 -5.31
CA TYR A 214 -5.22 -5.08 -5.53
C TYR A 214 -4.80 -3.62 -5.83
N VAL A 215 -3.50 -3.36 -6.02
CA VAL A 215 -2.96 -1.99 -6.17
C VAL A 215 -3.55 -1.25 -7.37
N LEU A 216 -3.83 -1.97 -8.47
CA LEU A 216 -4.42 -1.37 -9.67
C LEU A 216 -5.80 -0.73 -9.39
N GLU A 217 -6.57 -1.28 -8.46
CA GLU A 217 -7.90 -0.78 -8.08
C GLU A 217 -7.85 0.64 -7.49
N TRP A 218 -6.71 1.06 -6.94
CA TRP A 218 -6.50 2.43 -6.45
C TRP A 218 -6.17 3.44 -7.57
N HIS A 219 -5.92 2.96 -8.79
CA HIS A 219 -5.49 3.79 -9.91
C HIS A 219 -6.53 3.85 -11.03
N ALA A 220 -7.28 2.77 -11.26
CA ALA A 220 -8.25 2.63 -12.33
C ALA A 220 -9.51 1.85 -11.86
N ARG A 221 -10.59 1.96 -12.62
CA ARG A 221 -11.85 1.23 -12.40
C ARG A 221 -11.78 -0.14 -13.09
N VAL A 222 -11.25 -1.12 -12.38
CA VAL A 222 -10.85 -2.42 -12.96
C VAL A 222 -11.52 -3.63 -12.28
N PRO A 223 -12.86 -3.73 -12.28
CA PRO A 223 -13.54 -4.88 -11.66
C PRO A 223 -13.11 -6.23 -12.25
N ASP A 224 -12.78 -6.28 -13.55
CA ASP A 224 -12.30 -7.50 -14.19
C ASP A 224 -10.92 -7.93 -13.66
N TRP A 225 -10.05 -6.97 -13.33
CA TRP A 225 -8.78 -7.27 -12.65
C TRP A 225 -9.02 -7.82 -11.26
N ARG A 226 -9.91 -7.19 -10.47
CA ARG A 226 -10.28 -7.67 -9.14
C ARG A 226 -10.76 -9.11 -9.18
N ASP A 227 -11.66 -9.44 -10.11
CA ASP A 227 -12.25 -10.78 -10.21
C ASP A 227 -11.21 -11.83 -10.64
N TYR A 228 -10.32 -11.47 -11.56
CA TYR A 228 -9.18 -12.31 -11.93
C TYR A 228 -8.20 -12.51 -10.76
N TYR A 229 -7.81 -11.42 -10.09
CA TYR A 229 -6.92 -11.42 -8.92
C TYR A 229 -7.43 -12.31 -7.79
N LEU A 230 -8.73 -12.22 -7.47
CA LEU A 230 -9.37 -13.04 -6.44
C LEU A 230 -9.41 -14.54 -6.79
N GLY A 231 -9.23 -14.89 -8.06
CA GLY A 231 -9.15 -16.28 -8.54
C GLY A 231 -7.73 -16.87 -8.51
N LEU A 232 -6.69 -16.08 -8.23
CA LEU A 232 -5.30 -16.55 -8.22
C LEU A 232 -4.99 -17.45 -7.01
N ASP A 233 -4.05 -18.38 -7.17
CA ASP A 233 -3.43 -19.10 -6.05
C ASP A 233 -2.41 -18.20 -5.35
N GLN A 234 -2.90 -17.48 -4.35
CA GLN A 234 -2.13 -16.49 -3.61
C GLN A 234 -0.96 -17.11 -2.82
N THR A 235 -0.93 -18.42 -2.58
CA THR A 235 0.21 -19.10 -1.95
C THR A 235 1.49 -18.90 -2.75
N ARG A 236 1.39 -18.95 -4.09
CA ARG A 236 2.53 -18.74 -5.00
C ARG A 236 3.03 -17.30 -4.96
N HIS A 237 2.10 -16.36 -4.91
CA HIS A 237 2.42 -14.93 -4.93
C HIS A 237 2.99 -14.45 -3.59
N TYR A 238 2.57 -15.04 -2.48
CA TYR A 238 3.24 -14.84 -1.20
C TYR A 238 4.64 -15.47 -1.15
N ALA A 239 4.87 -16.60 -1.82
CA ALA A 239 6.23 -17.13 -2.01
C ALA A 239 7.09 -16.18 -2.86
N TYR A 240 6.53 -15.52 -3.87
CA TYR A 240 7.21 -14.46 -4.61
C TYR A 240 7.53 -13.24 -3.72
N LEU A 241 6.57 -12.77 -2.90
CA LEU A 241 6.82 -11.73 -1.89
C LEU A 241 8.01 -12.10 -0.99
N LYS A 242 8.06 -13.34 -0.49
CA LYS A 242 9.19 -13.83 0.29
C LYS A 242 10.50 -13.77 -0.49
N LYS A 243 10.52 -14.16 -1.77
CA LYS A 243 11.69 -14.05 -2.65
C LYS A 243 12.19 -12.60 -2.76
N VAL A 244 11.28 -11.64 -2.91
CA VAL A 244 11.63 -10.20 -2.94
C VAL A 244 12.19 -9.74 -1.60
N LEU A 245 11.58 -10.11 -0.47
CA LEU A 245 12.08 -9.80 0.87
C LEU A 245 13.45 -10.43 1.13
N GLN A 246 13.69 -11.63 0.63
CA GLN A 246 14.99 -12.30 0.71
C GLN A 246 16.06 -11.54 -0.08
N ALA A 247 15.75 -11.09 -1.30
CA ALA A 247 16.65 -10.27 -2.11
C ALA A 247 16.97 -8.94 -1.42
N LEU A 248 15.95 -8.25 -0.91
CA LEU A 248 16.13 -7.03 -0.13
C LEU A 248 17.03 -7.30 1.09
N THR A 249 16.77 -8.38 1.82
CA THR A 249 17.53 -8.78 3.01
C THR A 249 18.99 -9.11 2.67
N PHE A 250 19.23 -9.80 1.56
CA PHE A 250 20.58 -10.07 1.07
C PHE A 250 21.35 -8.78 0.78
N LEU A 251 20.69 -7.79 0.17
CA LEU A 251 21.33 -6.53 -0.20
C LEU A 251 21.64 -5.62 1.00
N ARG A 252 20.78 -5.59 2.03
CA ARG A 252 20.87 -4.57 3.10
C ARG A 252 20.65 -5.05 4.53
N GLY A 253 20.13 -6.25 4.73
CA GLY A 253 19.68 -6.75 6.05
C GLY A 253 18.74 -5.77 6.76
N PRO A 254 18.43 -5.98 8.05
CA PRO A 254 18.47 -7.27 8.76
C PRO A 254 17.44 -8.28 8.22
N ARG A 255 17.43 -9.50 8.77
CA ARG A 255 16.51 -10.60 8.42
C ARG A 255 15.14 -10.53 9.08
N THR A 256 15.02 -9.68 10.09
CA THR A 256 13.82 -9.47 10.89
C THR A 256 13.05 -8.30 10.32
N TRP A 257 11.81 -8.54 9.88
CA TRP A 257 10.98 -7.52 9.24
C TRP A 257 9.83 -7.07 10.14
N VAL A 258 9.40 -5.83 9.93
CA VAL A 258 8.04 -5.40 10.20
C VAL A 258 7.34 -5.15 8.87
N LEU A 259 6.20 -5.81 8.67
CA LEU A 259 5.41 -5.78 7.44
C LEU A 259 4.00 -5.26 7.76
N LYS A 260 3.32 -4.71 6.75
CA LYS A 260 1.95 -4.24 6.85
C LYS A 260 1.32 -4.16 5.47
N SER A 261 0.18 -4.83 5.28
CA SER A 261 -0.64 -4.67 4.08
C SER A 261 -2.11 -4.99 4.39
N PRO A 262 -3.07 -4.19 3.90
CA PRO A 262 -4.48 -4.56 3.98
C PRO A 262 -4.82 -5.82 3.19
N GLN A 263 -4.08 -6.15 2.12
CA GLN A 263 -4.28 -7.40 1.36
C GLN A 263 -4.11 -8.64 2.23
N HIS A 264 -3.32 -8.56 3.31
CA HIS A 264 -3.18 -9.67 4.24
C HIS A 264 -4.50 -10.08 4.88
N CYS A 265 -5.44 -9.16 5.06
CA CYS A 265 -6.76 -9.48 5.60
C CYS A 265 -7.49 -10.53 4.77
N GLU A 266 -7.33 -10.52 3.45
CA GLU A 266 -7.99 -11.48 2.55
C GLU A 266 -7.13 -12.69 2.17
N GLN A 267 -5.89 -12.75 2.67
CA GLN A 267 -4.89 -13.76 2.31
C GLN A 267 -4.16 -14.35 3.53
N LEU A 268 -4.87 -14.51 4.66
CA LEU A 268 -4.29 -15.05 5.89
C LEU A 268 -3.71 -16.46 5.72
N GLY A 269 -4.35 -17.32 4.94
CA GLY A 269 -3.85 -18.66 4.63
C GLY A 269 -2.47 -18.62 3.94
N PRO A 270 -2.37 -18.03 2.73
CA PRO A 270 -1.10 -17.81 2.03
C PRO A 270 -0.02 -17.12 2.87
N LEU A 271 -0.41 -16.10 3.65
CA LEU A 271 0.48 -15.38 4.55
C LEU A 271 1.12 -16.32 5.59
N MET A 272 0.30 -17.08 6.31
CA MET A 272 0.78 -17.98 7.37
C MET A 272 1.51 -19.20 6.83
N ALA A 273 1.16 -19.68 5.63
CA ALA A 273 1.93 -20.71 4.95
C ALA A 273 3.35 -20.25 4.60
N THR A 274 3.50 -18.96 4.25
CA THR A 274 4.78 -18.37 3.83
C THR A 274 5.66 -17.96 5.02
N PHE A 275 5.04 -17.41 6.07
CA PHE A 275 5.67 -16.94 7.29
C PHE A 275 5.05 -17.63 8.53
N PRO A 276 5.29 -18.94 8.70
CA PRO A 276 4.65 -19.70 9.78
C PRO A 276 5.07 -19.22 11.17
N ASP A 277 6.24 -18.59 11.30
CA ASP A 277 6.78 -18.01 12.54
C ASP A 277 6.45 -16.52 12.74
N ALA A 278 5.58 -15.95 11.91
CA ALA A 278 5.13 -14.58 12.05
C ALA A 278 4.37 -14.33 13.36
N THR A 279 4.51 -13.11 13.89
CA THR A 279 3.62 -12.57 14.93
C THR A 279 2.74 -11.50 14.32
N VAL A 280 1.42 -11.61 14.49
CA VAL A 280 0.45 -10.81 13.74
C VAL A 280 -0.31 -9.86 14.66
N ALA A 281 -0.28 -8.57 14.37
CA ALA A 281 -1.12 -7.58 15.03
C ALA A 281 -2.29 -7.22 14.11
N PHE A 282 -3.50 -7.63 14.48
CA PHE A 282 -4.72 -7.23 13.80
C PHE A 282 -5.19 -5.89 14.33
N THR A 283 -5.52 -4.95 13.44
CA THR A 283 -6.12 -3.67 13.81
C THR A 283 -7.54 -3.59 13.28
N HIS A 284 -8.47 -3.14 14.13
CA HIS A 284 -9.90 -3.11 13.84
C HIS A 284 -10.46 -1.70 14.02
N ARG A 285 -11.21 -1.22 13.02
CA ARG A 285 -11.87 0.09 13.01
C ARG A 285 -13.23 -0.04 12.33
N ASP A 286 -14.14 0.91 12.57
CA ASP A 286 -15.43 0.98 11.86
C ASP A 286 -15.20 0.91 10.34
N PRO A 287 -15.70 -0.14 9.65
CA PRO A 287 -15.58 -0.26 8.20
C PRO A 287 -16.22 0.92 7.45
N VAL A 288 -17.23 1.57 8.01
CA VAL A 288 -17.87 2.76 7.41
C VAL A 288 -16.87 3.90 7.31
N ALA A 289 -16.09 4.15 8.35
CA ALA A 289 -15.04 5.18 8.34
C ALA A 289 -13.95 4.87 7.30
N VAL A 290 -13.65 3.60 7.08
CA VAL A 290 -12.69 3.16 6.04
C VAL A 290 -13.23 3.40 4.64
N VAL A 291 -14.46 2.96 4.36
CA VAL A 291 -15.12 3.17 3.05
C VAL A 291 -15.21 4.67 2.77
N GLN A 292 -15.69 5.46 3.73
CA GLN A 292 -15.79 6.91 3.64
C GLN A 292 -14.45 7.58 3.28
N SER A 293 -13.36 7.16 3.92
CA SER A 293 -12.02 7.64 3.60
C SER A 293 -11.59 7.23 2.18
N ALA A 294 -11.82 5.99 1.79
CA ALA A 294 -11.42 5.47 0.48
C ALA A 294 -12.15 6.20 -0.66
N ILE A 295 -13.48 6.29 -0.59
CA ILE A 295 -14.28 6.93 -1.65
C ILE A 295 -14.04 8.44 -1.73
N THR A 296 -13.79 9.11 -0.60
CA THR A 296 -13.44 10.55 -0.60
C THR A 296 -12.09 10.78 -1.26
N MET A 297 -11.09 9.96 -0.92
CA MET A 297 -9.76 10.03 -1.53
C MET A 297 -9.82 9.74 -3.03
N MET A 298 -10.54 8.68 -3.43
CA MET A 298 -10.68 8.32 -4.84
C MET A 298 -11.41 9.39 -5.63
N ALA A 299 -12.51 9.95 -5.11
CA ALA A 299 -13.21 11.08 -5.73
C ALA A 299 -12.31 12.31 -5.86
N TYR A 300 -11.53 12.64 -4.82
CA TYR A 300 -10.58 13.74 -4.90
C TYR A 300 -9.48 13.50 -5.95
N SER A 301 -8.96 12.28 -6.05
CA SER A 301 -7.95 11.95 -7.07
C SER A 301 -8.54 11.87 -8.48
N ASP A 302 -9.81 11.48 -8.64
CA ASP A 302 -10.51 11.40 -9.94
C ASP A 302 -10.55 12.76 -10.66
N ARG A 303 -10.37 13.88 -9.95
CA ARG A 303 -10.28 15.25 -10.50
C ARG A 303 -9.23 15.41 -11.60
N LEU A 304 -8.10 14.69 -11.46
CA LEU A 304 -7.04 14.65 -12.48
C LEU A 304 -6.98 13.27 -13.14
N ARG A 305 -7.42 12.22 -12.42
CA ARG A 305 -7.30 10.86 -12.93
C ARG A 305 -8.30 10.52 -14.03
N ARG A 306 -9.46 11.18 -14.01
CA ARG A 306 -10.60 10.81 -14.82
C ARG A 306 -11.27 12.01 -15.48
N THR A 307 -12.02 11.75 -16.53
CA THR A 307 -12.83 12.75 -17.24
C THR A 307 -14.11 13.12 -16.48
N ALA A 308 -14.57 12.25 -15.56
CA ALA A 308 -15.71 12.49 -14.69
C ALA A 308 -15.56 11.73 -13.36
N ILE A 309 -16.15 12.29 -12.31
CA ILE A 309 -16.29 11.66 -11.00
C ILE A 309 -17.63 10.92 -10.96
N ASP A 310 -17.62 9.69 -10.46
CA ASP A 310 -18.82 8.86 -10.34
C ASP A 310 -18.97 8.41 -8.88
N PRO A 311 -19.71 9.18 -8.06
CA PRO A 311 -19.84 8.91 -6.64
C PRO A 311 -20.55 7.58 -6.35
N GLU A 312 -21.53 7.20 -7.17
CA GLU A 312 -22.30 5.96 -7.02
C GLU A 312 -21.40 4.76 -7.28
N TRP A 313 -20.65 4.75 -8.38
CA TRP A 313 -19.68 3.70 -8.66
C TRP A 313 -18.65 3.55 -7.54
N LEU A 314 -18.10 4.68 -7.05
CA LEU A 314 -17.13 4.67 -5.95
C LEU A 314 -17.71 4.05 -4.69
N LEU A 315 -18.92 4.46 -4.31
CA LEU A 315 -19.60 3.93 -3.14
C LEU A 315 -19.83 2.42 -3.27
N ASP A 316 -20.43 1.99 -4.38
CA ASP A 316 -20.78 0.59 -4.60
C ASP A 316 -19.56 -0.31 -4.63
N TYR A 317 -18.56 0.07 -5.43
CA TYR A 317 -17.34 -0.71 -5.63
C TYR A 317 -16.56 -0.85 -4.32
N TRP A 318 -16.27 0.26 -3.63
CA TRP A 318 -15.45 0.21 -2.41
C TRP A 318 -16.19 -0.41 -1.24
N SER A 319 -17.51 -0.26 -1.15
CA SER A 319 -18.30 -0.94 -0.13
C SER A 319 -18.28 -2.46 -0.33
N ASP A 320 -18.46 -2.95 -1.57
CA ASP A 320 -18.34 -4.38 -1.90
C ASP A 320 -16.90 -4.89 -1.68
N ARG A 321 -15.89 -4.13 -2.13
CA ARG A 321 -14.48 -4.50 -2.00
C ARG A 321 -14.04 -4.65 -0.54
N VAL A 322 -14.43 -3.69 0.31
CA VAL A 322 -14.16 -3.75 1.76
C VAL A 322 -14.94 -4.90 2.41
N GLN A 323 -16.19 -5.13 2.02
CA GLN A 323 -16.99 -6.24 2.53
C GLN A 323 -16.35 -7.59 2.22
N ARG A 324 -15.86 -7.82 0.99
CA ARG A 324 -15.14 -9.04 0.60
C ARG A 324 -13.87 -9.25 1.42
N LEU A 325 -13.05 -8.20 1.52
CA LEU A 325 -11.79 -8.25 2.23
C LEU A 325 -11.99 -8.57 3.72
N LEU A 326 -12.94 -7.88 4.38
CA LEU A 326 -13.26 -8.13 5.78
C LEU A 326 -13.96 -9.48 5.99
N GLY A 327 -14.80 -9.90 5.05
CA GLY A 327 -15.45 -11.21 5.07
C GLY A 327 -14.43 -12.35 5.04
N ALA A 328 -13.40 -12.24 4.18
CA ALA A 328 -12.28 -13.17 4.17
C ALA A 328 -11.48 -13.12 5.48
N CYS A 329 -11.19 -11.93 6.01
CA CYS A 329 -10.50 -11.76 7.29
C CYS A 329 -11.24 -12.43 8.45
N VAL A 330 -12.55 -12.24 8.56
CA VAL A 330 -13.38 -12.87 9.60
C VAL A 330 -13.38 -14.39 9.44
N ARG A 331 -13.57 -14.89 8.22
CA ARG A 331 -13.59 -16.33 7.92
C ARG A 331 -12.26 -17.00 8.28
N ASP A 332 -11.15 -16.36 7.95
CA ASP A 332 -9.82 -16.96 8.02
C ASP A 332 -9.03 -16.54 9.28
N ARG A 333 -9.62 -15.71 10.16
CA ARG A 333 -8.97 -15.14 11.36
C ARG A 333 -8.29 -16.22 12.22
N ASP A 334 -8.95 -17.36 12.38
CA ASP A 334 -8.49 -18.43 13.27
C ASP A 334 -7.35 -19.28 12.66
N LEU A 335 -6.97 -19.03 11.39
CA LEU A 335 -5.73 -19.58 10.81
C LEU A 335 -4.48 -19.00 11.46
N VAL A 336 -4.58 -17.84 12.12
CA VAL A 336 -3.50 -17.25 12.88
C VAL A 336 -3.64 -17.62 14.36
N PRO A 337 -2.70 -18.41 14.93
CA PRO A 337 -2.80 -18.87 16.31
C PRO A 337 -2.93 -17.71 17.31
N ALA A 338 -3.73 -17.89 18.35
CA ALA A 338 -3.89 -16.89 19.40
C ALA A 338 -2.54 -16.57 20.04
N GLU A 339 -1.68 -17.56 20.27
CA GLU A 339 -0.37 -17.39 20.89
C GLU A 339 0.58 -16.48 20.09
N ARG A 340 0.30 -16.28 18.79
CA ARG A 340 1.10 -15.45 17.87
C ARG A 340 0.35 -14.23 17.33
N SER A 341 -0.85 -13.93 17.83
CA SER A 341 -1.60 -12.77 17.37
C SER A 341 -2.19 -11.93 18.48
N ILE A 342 -2.46 -10.66 18.19
CA ILE A 342 -3.30 -9.78 19.04
C ILE A 342 -4.30 -9.04 18.16
N ASP A 343 -5.51 -8.82 18.69
CA ASP A 343 -6.54 -7.98 18.08
C ASP A 343 -6.54 -6.61 18.78
N ILE A 344 -6.40 -5.54 18.02
CA ILE A 344 -6.23 -4.17 18.51
C ILE A 344 -7.38 -3.32 17.96
N ALA A 345 -8.33 -2.99 18.80
CA ALA A 345 -9.35 -2.00 18.46
C ALA A 345 -8.71 -0.61 18.29
N PHE A 346 -9.12 0.14 17.27
CA PHE A 346 -8.55 1.45 16.94
C PHE A 346 -8.64 2.45 18.10
N HIS A 347 -9.68 2.34 18.93
CA HIS A 347 -9.86 3.19 20.11
C HIS A 347 -8.85 2.89 21.24
N HIS A 348 -8.11 1.78 21.18
CA HIS A 348 -6.97 1.50 22.07
C HIS A 348 -5.67 2.15 21.59
N LEU A 349 -5.57 2.63 20.33
CA LEU A 349 -4.40 3.33 19.80
C LEU A 349 -4.42 4.84 20.15
N ASN A 350 -4.74 5.15 21.40
CA ASN A 350 -4.77 6.50 21.94
C ASN A 350 -4.26 6.53 23.39
N GLY A 351 -3.00 6.12 23.59
CA GLY A 351 -2.33 6.11 24.89
C GLY A 351 -2.16 4.72 25.52
N ASN A 352 -2.58 3.64 24.85
CA ASN A 352 -2.37 2.26 25.30
C ASN A 352 -1.36 1.49 24.42
N GLU A 353 -0.53 2.19 23.64
CA GLU A 353 0.37 1.59 22.66
C GLU A 353 1.47 0.76 23.33
N MET A 354 2.09 1.26 24.41
CA MET A 354 3.20 0.56 25.07
C MET A 354 2.79 -0.81 25.65
N PRO A 355 1.67 -0.95 26.38
CA PRO A 355 1.18 -2.26 26.80
C PRO A 355 0.86 -3.22 25.63
N LEU A 356 0.32 -2.70 24.52
CA LEU A 356 0.06 -3.52 23.32
C LEU A 356 1.36 -4.02 22.69
N LEU A 357 2.38 -3.18 22.60
CA LEU A 357 3.70 -3.55 22.09
C LEU A 357 4.40 -4.57 22.98
N GLU A 358 4.31 -4.43 24.30
CA GLU A 358 4.85 -5.41 25.26
C GLU A 358 4.25 -6.80 25.01
N GLN A 359 2.92 -6.88 24.86
CA GLN A 359 2.23 -8.12 24.52
C GLN A 359 2.66 -8.68 23.17
N LEU A 360 2.78 -7.82 22.15
CA LEU A 360 3.20 -8.22 20.80
C LEU A 360 4.62 -8.80 20.80
N TYR A 361 5.57 -8.13 21.48
CA TYR A 361 6.95 -8.59 21.61
C TYR A 361 7.04 -9.89 22.40
N GLN A 362 6.24 -10.04 23.46
CA GLN A 362 6.14 -11.26 24.24
C GLN A 362 5.64 -12.44 23.38
N ARG A 363 4.55 -12.26 22.61
CA ARG A 363 4.02 -13.30 21.70
C ARG A 363 5.00 -13.68 20.60
N GLY A 364 5.77 -12.71 20.10
CA GLY A 364 6.85 -12.98 19.15
C GLY A 364 8.11 -13.61 19.74
N GLY A 365 8.17 -13.78 21.06
CA GLY A 365 9.36 -14.29 21.75
C GLY A 365 10.58 -13.41 21.49
N VAL A 366 10.39 -12.10 21.38
CA VAL A 366 11.45 -11.12 21.17
C VAL A 366 11.55 -10.21 22.39
N GLU A 367 12.75 -10.12 22.95
CA GLU A 367 12.99 -9.27 24.10
C GLU A 367 12.80 -7.79 23.73
N LEU A 368 11.91 -7.13 24.48
CA LEU A 368 11.76 -5.68 24.48
C LEU A 368 12.78 -5.07 25.46
N THR A 369 14.02 -4.93 25.00
CA THR A 369 15.10 -4.38 25.83
C THR A 369 14.78 -2.95 26.29
N PRO A 370 15.36 -2.47 27.41
CA PRO A 370 15.17 -1.08 27.87
C PRO A 370 15.51 -0.04 26.79
N LYS A 371 16.54 -0.31 25.96
CA LYS A 371 16.94 0.56 24.86
C LYS A 371 15.86 0.66 23.77
N VAL A 372 15.25 -0.47 23.40
CA VAL A 372 14.18 -0.49 22.40
C VAL A 372 12.93 0.17 22.97
N ARG A 373 12.54 -0.15 24.21
CA ARG A 373 11.42 0.48 24.90
C ARG A 373 11.53 2.01 24.90
N ALA A 374 12.72 2.55 25.20
CA ALA A 374 12.97 3.99 25.16
C ALA A 374 12.81 4.59 23.75
N ARG A 375 13.20 3.87 22.69
CA ARG A 375 12.99 4.32 21.30
C ARG A 375 11.52 4.34 20.90
N LEU A 376 10.76 3.31 21.29
CA LEU A 376 9.31 3.27 21.10
C LEU A 376 8.64 4.45 21.82
N GLN A 377 9.03 4.71 23.07
CA GLN A 377 8.49 5.84 23.85
C GLN A 377 8.84 7.20 23.20
N ASN A 378 10.09 7.39 22.78
CA ASN A 378 10.50 8.63 22.10
C ASN A 378 9.73 8.85 20.79
N TYR A 379 9.39 7.78 20.06
CA TYR A 379 8.55 7.88 18.87
C TYR A 379 7.12 8.33 19.24
N LEU A 380 6.52 7.76 20.30
CA LEU A 380 5.20 8.16 20.77
C LEU A 380 5.17 9.64 21.19
N ASP A 381 6.15 10.06 22.01
CA ASP A 381 6.26 11.44 22.50
C ASP A 381 6.49 12.44 21.35
N GLY A 382 7.23 12.03 20.32
CA GLY A 382 7.57 12.84 19.16
C GLY A 382 6.47 12.93 18.10
N ASN A 383 5.45 12.05 18.13
CA ASN A 383 4.43 11.94 17.08
C ASN A 383 2.98 11.98 17.64
N PRO A 384 2.56 13.09 18.28
CA PRO A 384 1.17 13.26 18.70
C PRO A 384 0.22 13.21 17.49
N ARG A 385 -0.96 12.59 17.70
CA ARG A 385 -2.01 12.47 16.68
C ARG A 385 -2.50 13.86 16.23
N GLY A 386 -2.89 13.99 14.96
CA GLY A 386 -3.54 15.20 14.43
C GLY A 386 -2.61 16.25 13.82
N LYS A 387 -1.31 15.99 13.66
CA LYS A 387 -0.34 16.94 13.09
C LYS A 387 -0.61 17.42 11.66
N HIS A 388 -1.46 16.73 10.89
CA HIS A 388 -1.64 16.97 9.44
C HIS A 388 -3.03 17.50 9.07
N GLY A 389 -3.78 18.09 10.02
CA GLY A 389 -5.17 18.49 9.81
C GLY A 389 -6.12 17.29 9.72
N ARG A 390 -7.43 17.54 9.69
CA ARG A 390 -8.45 16.49 9.54
C ARG A 390 -9.29 16.78 8.29
N VAL A 391 -9.49 15.75 7.47
CA VAL A 391 -10.48 15.80 6.39
C VAL A 391 -11.87 15.66 7.01
N ARG A 392 -12.75 16.63 6.74
CA ARG A 392 -14.16 16.53 7.07
C ARG A 392 -14.86 15.71 6.00
N TYR A 393 -15.43 14.59 6.44
CA TYR A 393 -16.14 13.69 5.54
C TYR A 393 -17.64 13.93 5.64
N ALA A 394 -18.30 14.08 4.49
CA ALA A 394 -19.75 14.30 4.39
C ALA A 394 -20.40 13.26 3.46
N LEU A 395 -20.62 12.03 3.95
CA LEU A 395 -21.16 10.91 3.15
C LEU A 395 -22.49 11.27 2.47
N GLN A 396 -23.44 11.80 3.24
CA GLN A 396 -24.75 12.16 2.70
C GLN A 396 -24.65 13.23 1.61
N ARG A 397 -23.79 14.24 1.78
CA ARG A 397 -23.61 15.35 0.83
C ARG A 397 -22.97 14.87 -0.48
N HIS A 398 -21.96 14.00 -0.39
CA HIS A 398 -21.14 13.64 -1.55
C HIS A 398 -21.56 12.34 -2.24
N PHE A 399 -22.13 11.39 -1.50
CA PHE A 399 -22.40 10.03 -1.96
C PHE A 399 -23.84 9.59 -1.74
N GLY A 400 -24.70 10.46 -1.18
CA GLY A 400 -26.14 10.20 -1.04
C GLY A 400 -26.53 9.15 0.00
N VAL A 401 -25.57 8.62 0.77
CA VAL A 401 -25.77 7.52 1.73
C VAL A 401 -25.54 7.97 3.17
N SER A 402 -26.29 7.38 4.11
CA SER A 402 -26.06 7.58 5.54
C SER A 402 -25.04 6.57 6.11
N PRO A 403 -24.28 6.91 7.17
CA PRO A 403 -23.39 5.95 7.84
C PRO A 403 -24.12 4.68 8.29
N ASP A 404 -25.35 4.80 8.80
CA ASP A 404 -26.13 3.69 9.34
C ASP A 404 -26.58 2.71 8.24
N GLU A 405 -26.99 3.23 7.09
CA GLU A 405 -27.34 2.42 5.92
C GLU A 405 -26.15 1.58 5.44
N LEU A 406 -24.96 2.19 5.37
CA LEU A 406 -23.75 1.47 4.97
C LEU A 406 -23.32 0.44 6.02
N ARG A 407 -23.51 0.74 7.31
CA ARG A 407 -23.08 -0.12 8.43
C ARG A 407 -23.76 -1.48 8.42
N GLY A 408 -25.01 -1.58 7.96
CA GLY A 408 -25.75 -2.84 7.89
C GLY A 408 -25.01 -3.95 7.12
N ARG A 409 -24.18 -3.58 6.13
CA ARG A 409 -23.37 -4.53 5.34
C ARG A 409 -22.26 -5.21 6.13
N PHE A 410 -21.89 -4.64 7.27
CA PHE A 410 -20.70 -5.02 8.05
C PHE A 410 -21.02 -5.63 9.42
N GLU A 411 -22.29 -5.96 9.70
CA GLU A 411 -22.72 -6.52 10.99
C GLU A 411 -21.87 -7.73 11.43
N PHE A 412 -21.51 -8.60 10.47
CA PHE A 412 -20.64 -9.76 10.71
C PHE A 412 -19.27 -9.39 11.32
N TYR A 413 -18.74 -8.21 10.98
CA TYR A 413 -17.44 -7.73 11.48
C TYR A 413 -17.55 -7.19 12.90
N PHE A 414 -18.60 -6.42 13.19
CA PHE A 414 -18.92 -5.93 14.55
C PHE A 414 -19.23 -7.08 15.51
N ASN A 415 -19.89 -8.13 15.02
CA ASN A 415 -20.18 -9.33 15.83
C ASN A 415 -18.92 -10.13 16.18
N ARG A 416 -17.86 -10.04 15.36
CA ARG A 416 -16.62 -10.83 15.53
C ARG A 416 -15.54 -10.11 16.34
N PHE A 417 -15.47 -8.78 16.27
CA PHE A 417 -14.36 -8.00 16.81
C PHE A 417 -14.84 -6.80 17.64
N ASP A 418 -14.01 -6.37 18.58
CA ASP A 418 -14.25 -5.14 19.37
C ASP A 418 -14.08 -3.90 18.48
N VAL A 419 -15.18 -3.47 17.86
CA VAL A 419 -15.25 -2.33 16.95
C VAL A 419 -16.37 -1.41 17.41
N ARG A 420 -16.05 -0.11 17.52
CA ARG A 420 -17.04 0.92 17.86
C ARG A 420 -17.43 1.68 16.60
N PRO A 421 -18.73 1.88 16.35
CA PRO A 421 -19.20 2.82 15.34
C PRO A 421 -18.60 4.21 15.55
N GLU A 422 -18.14 4.85 14.47
CA GLU A 422 -17.62 6.22 14.46
C GLU A 422 -18.60 7.24 13.89
#